data_AF-A0A7X7NTL3-F1
#
_entry.id   AF-A0A7X7NTL3-F1
#
_cell.length_a   1.000
_cell.length_b   1.000
_cell.length_c   1.000
_cell.angle_alpha   90.00
_cell.angle_beta   90.00
_cell.angle_gamma   90.00
#
_symmetry.space_group_name_H-M   'P 1'
#
loop_
_entity.id
_entity.type
_entity.pdbx_description
1 polymer ?
#
loop_
_entity_poly.entity_id
_entity_poly.type
_entity_poly.pdbx_seq_one_letter_code
_entity_poly.pdbx_strand_id
1 'polypeptide(L)' 'YGVIVSLRRRRGLLLPNLEGIDSADEQLDIALQKAGIYPDEPYQMERFLVVRHKEQDEG' A
#
# COMPACT_ATOMS: atom_id res chain seq x y z
N TYR A 1 -1.50 0.14 8.99
CA TYR A 1 -0.26 -0.33 8.33
C TYR A 1 -0.31 0.03 6.85
N GLY A 2 0.83 0.19 6.21
CA GLY A 2 0.88 0.17 4.74
C GLY A 2 0.86 -1.26 4.24
N VAL A 3 0.41 -1.45 3.00
CA VAL A 3 0.39 -2.76 2.32
C VAL A 3 1.27 -2.71 1.09
N ILE A 4 1.99 -3.81 0.83
CA ILE A 4 2.67 -4.08 -0.44
C ILE A 4 2.10 -5.38 -0.98
N VAL A 5 1.77 -5.40 -2.27
CA VAL A 5 1.41 -6.62 -3.01
C VAL A 5 2.45 -6.86 -4.09
N SER A 6 2.81 -8.12 -4.34
CA SER A 6 3.76 -8.47 -5.38
C SER A 6 3.44 -9.78 -6.09
N LEU A 7 3.69 -9.80 -7.40
CA LEU A 7 3.56 -10.99 -8.24
C LEU A 7 4.57 -10.90 -9.40
N ARG A 8 5.64 -11.69 -9.31
CA ARG A 8 6.79 -11.64 -10.24
C ARG A 8 7.37 -10.22 -10.30
N ARG A 9 7.19 -9.53 -11.43
CA ARG A 9 7.70 -8.16 -11.66
C ARG A 9 6.66 -7.07 -11.34
N ARG A 10 5.40 -7.45 -11.07
CA ARG A 10 4.33 -6.53 -10.67
C ARG A 10 4.40 -6.27 -9.18
N ARG A 11 4.31 -5.00 -8.80
CA ARG A 11 4.29 -4.57 -7.40
C ARG A 11 3.43 -3.34 -7.25
N GLY A 12 2.64 -3.30 -6.19
CA GLY A 12 1.85 -2.15 -5.79
C GLY A 12 1.99 -1.94 -4.29
N LEU A 13 1.88 -0.69 -3.87
CA LEU A 13 1.87 -0.34 -2.46
C LEU A 13 0.79 0.69 -2.18
N LEU A 14 0.31 0.68 -0.94
CA LEU A 14 -0.54 1.72 -0.44
C LEU A 14 -0.17 2.08 1.01
N LEU A 15 -0.09 3.38 1.27
CA LEU A 15 0.27 3.90 2.58
C LEU A 15 -0.90 3.72 3.58
N PRO A 16 -0.61 3.67 4.89
CA PRO A 16 -1.64 3.80 5.91
C PRO A 16 -2.22 5.22 5.95
N ASN A 17 -3.43 5.34 6.51
CA ASN A 17 -4.08 6.61 6.87
C ASN A 17 -4.23 7.57 5.68
N LEU A 18 -4.70 7.05 4.55
CA LEU A 18 -5.08 7.85 3.39
C LEU A 18 -6.54 8.26 3.54
N GLU A 19 -6.83 9.54 3.30
CA GLU A 19 -8.19 10.07 3.29
C GLU A 19 -9.03 9.38 2.21
N GLY A 20 -10.26 8.99 2.56
CA GLY A 20 -11.18 8.29 1.66
C GLY A 20 -10.91 6.80 1.49
N ILE A 21 -10.08 6.19 2.35
CA ILE A 21 -9.89 4.73 2.40
C ILE A 21 -10.21 4.26 3.81
N ASP A 22 -11.37 3.63 3.97
CA ASP A 22 -11.96 3.35 5.28
C ASP A 22 -11.79 1.88 5.71
N SER A 23 -11.35 1.01 4.80
CA SER A 23 -11.20 -0.43 5.08
C SER A 23 -9.86 -1.01 4.60
N ALA A 24 -9.45 -2.11 5.25
CA ALA A 24 -8.27 -2.85 4.84
C ALA A 24 -8.44 -3.52 3.47
N ASP A 25 -9.66 -3.97 3.14
CA ASP A 25 -9.97 -4.60 1.86
C ASP A 25 -9.88 -3.58 0.72
N GLU A 26 -10.43 -2.38 0.91
CA GLU A 26 -10.27 -1.26 -0.03
C GLU A 26 -8.80 -0.88 -0.22
N GLN A 27 -8.04 -0.84 0.88
CA GLN A 27 -6.59 -0.58 0.82
C GLN A 27 -5.85 -1.64 -0.03
N LEU A 28 -6.22 -2.90 0.13
CA LEU A 28 -5.64 -4.02 -0.61
C LEU A 28 -6.03 -3.97 -2.09
N ASP A 29 -7.30 -3.71 -2.40
CA ASP A 29 -7.82 -3.61 -3.77
C ASP A 29 -7.12 -2.49 -4.55
N ILE A 30 -6.93 -1.32 -3.94
CA ILE A 30 -6.21 -0.22 -4.57
C ILE A 30 -4.73 -0.58 -4.79
N ALA A 31 -4.11 -1.29 -3.85
CA ALA A 31 -2.72 -1.75 -4.02
C ALA A 31 -2.60 -2.77 -5.18
N LEU A 32 -3.55 -3.69 -5.30
CA LEU A 32 -3.65 -4.66 -6.40
C LEU A 32 -3.86 -3.96 -7.75
N GLN A 33 -4.77 -2.98 -7.82
CA GLN A 33 -5.00 -2.16 -9.02
C GLN A 33 -3.74 -1.41 -9.44
N LYS A 34 -3.02 -0.79 -8.50
CA LYS A 34 -1.74 -0.11 -8.77
C LYS A 34 -0.66 -1.07 -9.28
N ALA A 35 -0.70 -2.32 -8.85
CA ALA A 35 0.21 -3.37 -9.31
C ALA A 35 -0.22 -4.00 -10.65
N GLY A 36 -1.45 -3.76 -11.11
CA GLY A 36 -2.07 -4.49 -12.21
C GLY A 36 -2.22 -5.98 -11.91
N ILE A 37 -2.55 -6.35 -10.67
CA ILE A 37 -2.75 -7.72 -10.20
C ILE A 37 -4.25 -7.92 -9.95
N TYR A 38 -4.84 -9.01 -10.44
CA TYR A 38 -6.22 -9.35 -10.11
C TYR A 38 -6.31 -10.08 -8.76
N PRO A 39 -7.43 -9.94 -8.01
CA PRO A 39 -7.58 -10.53 -6.68
C PRO A 39 -7.50 -12.07 -6.63
N ASP A 40 -7.78 -12.73 -7.74
CA ASP A 40 -7.74 -14.19 -7.91
C ASP A 40 -6.35 -14.71 -8.32
N GLU A 41 -5.38 -13.83 -8.59
CA GLU A 41 -4.02 -14.21 -8.89
C GLU A 41 -3.23 -14.60 -7.63
N PRO A 42 -2.21 -15.48 -7.74
CA PRO A 42 -1.42 -15.93 -6.59
C PRO A 42 -0.35 -14.88 -6.19
N TYR A 43 -0.77 -13.73 -5.68
CA TYR A 43 0.12 -12.67 -5.22
C TYR A 43 0.59 -12.88 -3.78
N GLN A 44 1.69 -12.21 -3.43
CA GLN A 44 2.20 -12.11 -2.06
C GLN A 44 1.81 -10.75 -1.47
N MET A 45 1.46 -10.73 -0.18
CA MET A 45 1.11 -9.52 0.57
C MET A 45 2.06 -9.32 1.75
N GLU A 46 2.53 -8.10 1.94
CA GLU A 46 3.37 -7.68 3.05
C GLU A 46 2.78 -6.43 3.72
N ARG A 47 3.06 -6.25 5.02
CA ARG A 47 2.67 -5.04 5.77
C ARG A 47 3.91 -4.28 6.25
N PHE A 48 3.84 -2.95 6.24
CA PHE A 48 4.90 -2.08 6.75
C PHE A 48 4.35 -0.95 7.62
N LEU A 49 5.23 -0.37 8.44
CA LEU A 49 4.95 0.81 9.25
C LEU A 49 5.57 2.05 8.58
N VAL A 50 4.88 3.18 8.70
CA VAL A 50 5.38 4.49 8.22
C VAL A 50 5.81 5.32 9.41
N VAL A 51 7.07 5.75 9.41
CA VAL A 51 7.58 6.78 10.30
C VAL A 51 7.73 8.05 9.48
N ARG A 52 7.03 9.11 9.86
CA ARG A 52 7.12 10.42 9.19
C ARG A 52 8.22 11.23 9.87
N HIS A 53 9.26 11.57 9.11
CA HIS A 53 10.25 12.57 9.51
C HIS A 53 9.76 13.94 9.05
N LYS A 54 9.75 14.94 9.94
CA LYS A 54 9.57 16.33 9.56
C LYS A 54 10.96 16.92 9.42
N GLU A 55 11.29 17.51 8.29
CA GLU A 55 12.46 18.39 8.22
C GLU A 55 12.18 19.55 9.20
N GLN A 56 13.15 19.89 10.05
CA GLN A 56 12.99 21.01 10.96
C GLN A 56 12.84 22.28 10.12
N ASP A 57 11.70 22.97 10.24
CA ASP A 57 11.57 24.35 9.77
C ASP A 57 12.57 25.19 10.59
N GLU A 58 13.78 25.38 10.07
CA GLU A 58 14.67 26.43 10.55
C GLU A 58 14.05 27.78 10.14
N GLY A 59 13.30 28.36 11.08
CA GLY A 59 12.78 29.73 11.00
C GLY A 59 13.85 30.79 11.19
#